data_AF-A0A015JU38-F1
#
_entry.id   AF-A0A015JU38-F1
#
_cell.length_a   1.000
_cell.length_b   1.000
_cell.length_c   1.000
_cell.angle_alpha   90.00
_cell.angle_beta   90.00
_cell.angle_gamma   90.00
#
_symmetry.space_group_name_H-M   'P 1'
#
loop_
_entity.id
_entity.type
_entity.pdbx_description
1 polymer ?
#
loop_
_entity_poly.entity_id
_entity_poly.type
_entity_poly.pdbx_seq_one_letter_code
_entity_poly.pdbx_strand_id
1 'polypeptide(L)'
;MLVMDYSENGNLYDYIKEKDRFVLDWIKIIEDCCELSRILDSLHSRNLVHGNLHGGNVLSTVEGFTISDMGLGHPADEIPFMKIYGVLPFVAPEVIRGERYTPSADIYSFGIIMWMLSSIQLPFADRSHDLELAKDIINGLRPTIEICMPELFLDLMTRCWNENIEVRPTSNELVKLLTEWKYALQNFDYYTMEDYNHLIISQVDEVDDVYMDTNIIRSHNIHENAIYTSQLIDFCSLRRINHLNESPIDALLKRHLIDIIPYEQFSEIQLISHGGYSSMYSAFWKERGIKVAMKMFRDVFNLDFGFLSSLNSCLNLRNYEIGSEYYGITKDPISHNYVILMQYFEAGNLYNQTFLNWRGKILSLLKISLKLKEIHGLGLIHKNLHGGNLLPIYNNNGNEYEWFITDTGITKSNCYKLYGVLPFMAPEVLIHNNFTQSSDIYSLSMIMYIILTGFKPFNNKVHNIKLATNIVLNQKRPDIFSISLDNIPNDYLKLLKQCWSHNPINRPNINQIIDILEDWITQLDHRSCTRITEQFVKCEKSGFTDPANFYICEDDDSYYSRNFTDWKKDLCFY
;
A
#
# COMPACT_ATOMS: atom_id res chain seq x y z
N MET A 1 3.58 21.29 -26.15
CA MET A 1 4.90 20.97 -26.70
C MET A 1 5.76 22.21 -26.54
N LEU A 2 6.84 22.11 -25.77
CA LEU A 2 7.84 23.17 -25.65
C LEU A 2 8.91 22.92 -26.72
N VAL A 3 9.50 23.98 -27.26
CA VAL A 3 10.63 23.90 -28.20
C VAL A 3 11.87 24.33 -27.44
N MET A 4 12.92 23.52 -27.49
CA MET A 4 14.16 23.70 -26.74
C MET A 4 15.35 23.38 -27.64
N ASP A 5 16.52 23.85 -27.26
CA ASP A 5 17.78 23.50 -27.94
C ASP A 5 18.03 21.99 -27.85
N TYR A 6 18.50 21.41 -28.96
CA TYR A 6 18.77 19.99 -29.08
C TYR A 6 20.23 19.70 -28.76
N SER A 7 20.48 18.76 -27.84
CA SER A 7 21.83 18.30 -27.49
C SER A 7 22.20 17.07 -28.31
N GLU A 8 23.10 17.23 -29.29
CA GLU A 8 23.46 16.17 -30.23
C GLU A 8 24.13 14.95 -29.56
N ASN A 9 24.81 15.16 -28.43
CA ASN A 9 25.52 14.10 -27.69
C ASN A 9 24.65 13.41 -26.63
N GLY A 10 23.34 13.63 -26.63
CA GLY A 10 22.41 12.98 -25.70
C GLY A 10 22.57 13.44 -24.24
N ASN A 11 22.28 12.54 -23.31
CA ASN A 11 22.34 12.79 -21.86
C ASN A 11 23.45 11.99 -21.15
N LEU A 12 23.62 12.17 -19.85
CA LEU A 12 24.65 11.51 -19.06
C LEU A 12 24.56 9.97 -19.10
N TYR A 13 23.36 9.40 -19.25
CA TYR A 13 23.23 7.94 -19.41
C TYR A 13 23.81 7.47 -20.75
N ASP A 14 23.64 8.24 -21.81
CA ASP A 14 24.20 7.93 -23.14
C ASP A 14 25.72 8.07 -23.10
N TYR A 15 26.23 9.14 -22.49
CA TYR A 15 27.66 9.33 -22.24
C TYR A 15 28.29 8.13 -21.50
N ILE A 16 27.65 7.62 -20.45
CA ILE A 16 28.15 6.46 -19.70
C ILE A 16 28.14 5.18 -20.56
N LYS A 17 27.11 4.96 -21.38
CA LYS A 17 26.99 3.76 -22.22
C LYS A 17 28.04 3.70 -23.33
N GLU A 18 28.44 4.84 -23.90
CA GLU A 18 29.46 4.90 -24.94
C GLU A 18 30.87 4.62 -24.39
N LYS A 19 31.01 4.59 -23.06
CA LYS A 19 32.27 4.52 -22.36
C LYS A 19 32.59 3.05 -21.94
N ASP A 20 33.01 2.21 -22.89
CA ASP A 20 33.44 0.80 -22.67
C ASP A 20 34.87 0.53 -22.08
N ARG A 21 35.82 1.46 -22.12
CA ARG A 21 37.19 1.34 -21.54
C ARG A 21 37.74 2.68 -21.08
N PHE A 22 37.94 2.91 -19.76
CA PHE A 22 38.28 4.25 -19.27
C PHE A 22 39.44 4.37 -18.31
N VAL A 23 40.30 5.34 -18.66
CA VAL A 23 41.05 6.19 -17.73
C VAL A 23 40.09 7.31 -17.33
N LEU A 24 39.87 7.50 -16.02
CA LEU A 24 39.10 8.62 -15.50
C LEU A 24 39.94 9.89 -15.61
N ASP A 25 39.37 10.96 -16.14
CA ASP A 25 39.99 12.29 -16.16
C ASP A 25 39.39 13.10 -15.01
N TRP A 26 40.08 13.11 -13.87
CA TRP A 26 39.61 13.79 -12.67
C TRP A 26 39.51 15.30 -12.84
N ILE A 27 40.38 15.90 -13.66
CA ILE A 27 40.31 17.32 -14.00
C ILE A 27 38.97 17.57 -14.69
N LYS A 28 38.64 16.77 -15.71
CA LYS A 28 37.37 16.90 -16.43
C LYS A 28 36.15 16.63 -15.55
N ILE A 29 36.19 15.60 -14.68
CA ILE A 29 35.10 15.30 -13.75
C ILE A 29 34.83 16.49 -12.81
N ILE A 30 35.89 17.09 -12.26
CA ILE A 30 35.77 18.27 -11.38
C ILE A 30 35.26 19.47 -12.17
N GLU A 31 35.73 19.69 -13.40
CA GLU A 31 35.21 20.74 -14.28
C GLU A 31 33.71 20.59 -14.57
N ASP A 32 33.26 19.37 -14.86
CA ASP A 32 31.86 19.07 -15.14
C ASP A 32 30.98 19.26 -13.90
N CYS A 33 31.42 18.76 -12.74
CA CYS A 33 30.74 19.02 -11.47
C CYS A 33 30.67 20.52 -11.17
N CYS A 34 31.77 21.25 -11.43
CA CYS A 34 31.86 22.68 -11.23
C CYS A 34 30.81 23.42 -12.08
N GLU A 35 30.65 23.07 -13.35
CA GLU A 35 29.67 23.69 -14.23
C GLU A 35 28.22 23.39 -13.82
N LEU A 36 27.92 22.11 -13.53
CA LEU A 36 26.60 21.71 -13.04
C LEU A 36 26.24 22.42 -11.73
N SER A 37 27.22 22.62 -10.83
CA SER A 37 26.99 23.33 -9.56
C SER A 37 26.63 24.81 -9.78
N ARG A 38 27.21 25.48 -10.78
CA ARG A 38 26.87 26.88 -11.13
C ARG A 38 25.44 27.00 -11.63
N ILE A 39 24.99 26.05 -12.46
CA ILE A 39 23.62 26.04 -12.96
C ILE A 39 22.65 25.82 -11.80
N LEU A 40 22.96 24.88 -10.90
CA LEU A 40 22.13 24.61 -9.73
C LEU A 40 22.08 25.81 -8.76
N ASP A 41 23.21 26.48 -8.51
CA ASP A 41 23.27 27.68 -7.66
C ASP A 41 22.47 28.86 -8.25
N SER A 42 22.45 29.00 -9.58
CA SER A 42 21.62 29.98 -10.29
C SER A 42 20.11 29.73 -10.08
N LEU A 43 19.69 28.48 -9.88
CA LEU A 43 18.31 28.14 -9.54
C LEU A 43 18.03 28.41 -8.06
N HIS A 44 18.88 27.89 -7.17
CA HIS A 44 18.69 27.98 -5.73
C HIS A 44 18.75 29.43 -5.23
N SER A 45 19.63 30.28 -5.80
CA SER A 45 19.69 31.72 -5.49
C SER A 45 18.43 32.49 -5.89
N ARG A 46 17.58 31.92 -6.75
CA ARG A 46 16.25 32.45 -7.12
C ARG A 46 15.12 31.77 -6.35
N ASN A 47 15.42 31.00 -5.32
CA ASN A 47 14.46 30.22 -4.52
C ASN A 47 13.67 29.20 -5.36
N LEU A 48 14.28 28.68 -6.43
CA LEU A 48 13.72 27.62 -7.26
C LEU A 48 14.40 26.29 -6.92
N VAL A 49 13.61 25.23 -6.88
CA VAL A 49 14.09 23.85 -6.72
C VAL A 49 13.91 23.14 -8.05
N HIS A 50 14.91 22.39 -8.51
CA HIS A 50 14.78 21.62 -9.74
C HIS A 50 13.80 20.46 -9.56
N GLY A 51 13.92 19.70 -8.47
CA GLY A 51 12.97 18.67 -8.04
C GLY A 51 12.94 17.40 -8.91
N ASN A 52 13.78 17.33 -9.94
CA ASN A 52 13.85 16.18 -10.85
C ASN A 52 15.24 16.07 -11.50
N LEU A 53 16.28 16.39 -10.73
CA LEU A 53 17.66 16.33 -11.19
C LEU A 53 18.10 14.86 -11.25
N HIS A 54 18.45 14.37 -12.43
CA HIS A 54 18.95 13.01 -12.66
C HIS A 54 19.76 12.94 -13.95
N GLY A 55 20.48 11.84 -14.21
CA GLY A 55 21.37 11.72 -15.39
C GLY A 55 20.68 11.99 -16.74
N GLY A 56 19.41 11.62 -16.90
CA GLY A 56 18.63 11.92 -18.11
C GLY A 56 18.35 13.40 -18.34
N ASN A 57 18.41 14.23 -17.30
CA ASN A 57 18.24 15.69 -17.37
C ASN A 57 19.59 16.42 -17.38
N VAL A 58 20.70 15.68 -17.32
CA VAL A 58 22.06 16.20 -17.50
C VAL A 58 22.46 15.95 -18.97
N LEU A 59 22.44 16.99 -19.79
CA LEU A 59 22.70 16.89 -21.23
C LEU A 59 24.18 17.07 -21.55
N SER A 60 24.69 16.23 -22.43
CA SER A 60 26.06 16.30 -22.94
C SER A 60 26.11 17.27 -24.12
N THR A 61 26.97 18.29 -24.01
CA THR A 61 27.20 19.32 -25.03
C THR A 61 28.66 19.28 -25.49
N VAL A 62 29.00 20.10 -26.48
CA VAL A 62 30.40 20.25 -26.93
C VAL A 62 31.29 20.85 -25.84
N GLU A 63 30.72 21.66 -24.95
CA GLU A 63 31.46 22.40 -23.91
C GLU A 63 31.49 21.66 -22.55
N GLY A 64 30.79 20.53 -22.42
CA GLY A 64 30.63 19.77 -21.17
C GLY A 64 29.18 19.43 -20.89
N PHE A 65 28.81 19.32 -19.61
CA PHE A 65 27.42 19.03 -19.22
C PHE A 65 26.62 20.27 -18.85
N THR A 66 25.31 20.22 -19.16
CA THR A 66 24.32 21.21 -18.72
C THR A 66 23.09 20.54 -18.10
N ILE A 67 22.28 21.30 -17.37
CA ILE A 67 21.04 20.79 -16.75
C ILE A 67 19.84 21.26 -17.59
N SER A 68 18.96 20.32 -17.93
CA SER A 68 17.74 20.54 -18.71
C SER A 68 16.48 20.14 -17.95
N ASP A 69 15.32 20.30 -18.59
CA ASP A 69 13.99 19.98 -18.04
C ASP A 69 13.72 20.62 -16.66
N MET A 70 13.87 21.95 -16.60
CA MET A 70 13.37 22.77 -15.48
C MET A 70 11.84 22.85 -15.44
N GLY A 71 11.11 22.04 -16.23
CA GLY A 71 9.65 22.09 -16.42
C GLY A 71 8.82 21.69 -15.19
N LEU A 72 9.48 21.21 -14.13
CA LEU A 72 8.91 20.97 -12.80
C LEU A 72 9.40 21.99 -11.75
N GLY A 73 10.23 22.96 -12.16
CA GLY A 73 10.78 23.97 -11.27
C GLY A 73 9.67 24.79 -10.63
N HIS A 74 9.51 24.62 -9.32
CA HIS A 74 8.52 25.33 -8.52
C HIS A 74 9.24 26.21 -7.48
N PRO A 75 8.61 27.30 -7.00
CA PRO A 75 9.08 28.00 -5.81
C PRO A 75 9.27 27.00 -4.67
N ALA A 76 10.32 27.17 -3.87
CA ALA A 76 10.57 26.30 -2.70
C ALA A 76 9.41 26.29 -1.67
N ASP A 77 8.54 27.30 -1.74
CA ASP A 77 7.39 27.50 -0.85
C ASP A 77 6.06 26.99 -1.43
N GLU A 78 6.03 26.52 -2.69
CA GLU A 78 4.81 26.00 -3.32
C GLU A 78 4.54 24.57 -2.84
N ILE A 79 3.31 24.27 -2.39
CA ILE A 79 2.92 22.93 -1.93
C ILE A 79 2.97 21.99 -3.14
N PRO A 80 3.89 21.02 -3.24
CA PRO A 80 3.89 20.13 -4.38
C PRO A 80 2.58 19.33 -4.37
N PHE A 81 2.02 19.14 -5.56
CA PHE A 81 1.01 18.11 -5.78
C PHE A 81 1.45 16.82 -5.07
N MET A 82 0.50 16.11 -4.44
CA MET A 82 0.65 14.91 -3.59
C MET A 82 1.43 13.69 -4.18
N LYS A 83 2.20 13.86 -5.26
CA LYS A 83 2.77 12.84 -6.13
C LYS A 83 4.27 13.10 -6.32
N ILE A 84 5.11 12.15 -5.91
CA ILE A 84 6.57 12.18 -6.15
C ILE A 84 6.81 11.80 -7.61
N TYR A 85 7.60 12.59 -8.33
CA TYR A 85 7.91 12.34 -9.73
C TYR A 85 9.42 12.38 -9.94
N GLY A 86 9.98 11.39 -10.61
CA GLY A 86 11.40 11.35 -10.96
C GLY A 86 11.97 9.94 -11.09
N VAL A 87 13.27 9.82 -10.88
CA VAL A 87 14.03 8.56 -11.01
C VAL A 87 14.51 8.13 -9.63
N LEU A 88 14.01 7.00 -9.12
CA LEU A 88 14.09 6.61 -7.71
C LEU A 88 15.49 6.76 -7.06
N PRO A 89 16.60 6.29 -7.67
CA PRO A 89 17.95 6.48 -7.12
C PRO A 89 18.36 7.93 -6.81
N PHE A 90 17.79 8.91 -7.52
CA PHE A 90 18.12 10.33 -7.38
C PHE A 90 17.17 11.07 -6.43
N VAL A 91 16.08 10.43 -6.02
CA VAL A 91 15.10 11.06 -5.12
C VAL A 91 15.63 11.00 -3.68
N ALA A 92 15.76 12.16 -3.05
CA ALA A 92 16.26 12.27 -1.69
C ALA A 92 15.35 11.54 -0.69
N PRO A 93 15.89 10.94 0.38
CA PRO A 93 15.13 10.09 1.30
C PRO A 93 13.96 10.82 1.97
N GLU A 94 14.11 12.10 2.29
CA GLU A 94 13.02 12.94 2.81
C GLU A 94 11.88 13.15 1.79
N VAL A 95 12.22 13.26 0.50
CA VAL A 95 11.22 13.37 -0.57
C VAL A 95 10.50 12.04 -0.76
N ILE A 96 11.20 10.90 -0.67
CA ILE A 96 10.58 9.56 -0.69
C ILE A 96 9.59 9.41 0.49
N ARG A 97 9.91 9.97 1.67
CA ARG A 97 9.03 10.05 2.84
C ARG A 97 7.83 10.99 2.66
N GLY A 98 7.72 11.68 1.52
CA GLY A 98 6.62 12.56 1.18
C GLY A 98 6.79 14.00 1.66
N GLU A 99 7.99 14.39 2.07
CA GLU A 99 8.30 15.80 2.32
C GLU A 99 8.40 16.58 1.01
N ARG A 100 8.34 17.91 1.10
CA ARG A 100 8.47 18.79 -0.06
C ARG A 100 9.88 18.70 -0.65
N TYR A 101 9.99 18.92 -1.96
CA TYR A 101 11.27 19.16 -2.59
C TYR A 101 11.88 20.46 -2.05
N THR A 102 13.15 20.37 -1.66
CA THR A 102 13.94 21.49 -1.13
C THR A 102 15.23 21.63 -1.95
N PRO A 103 15.94 22.78 -1.87
CA PRO A 103 17.27 22.90 -2.45
C PRO A 103 18.19 21.74 -2.02
N SER A 104 18.16 21.33 -0.75
CA SER A 104 18.95 20.22 -0.24
C SER A 104 18.58 18.84 -0.83
N ALA A 105 17.37 18.68 -1.37
CA ALA A 105 16.99 17.48 -2.11
C ALA A 105 17.67 17.44 -3.49
N ASP A 106 17.82 18.59 -4.17
CA ASP A 106 18.61 18.65 -5.41
C ASP A 106 20.10 18.39 -5.13
N ILE A 107 20.62 18.81 -3.97
CA ILE A 107 22.01 18.51 -3.56
C ILE A 107 22.22 17.01 -3.37
N TYR A 108 21.23 16.28 -2.83
CA TYR A 108 21.27 14.83 -2.80
C TYR A 108 21.38 14.24 -4.20
N SER A 109 20.53 14.68 -5.13
CA SER A 109 20.58 14.24 -6.53
C SER A 109 21.91 14.57 -7.19
N PHE A 110 22.50 15.74 -6.88
CA PHE A 110 23.82 16.15 -7.34
C PHE A 110 24.91 15.20 -6.84
N GLY A 111 24.85 14.75 -5.58
CA GLY A 111 25.77 13.74 -5.04
C GLY A 111 25.72 12.41 -5.81
N ILE A 112 24.52 11.97 -6.21
CA ILE A 112 24.35 10.78 -7.06
C ILE A 112 24.97 11.00 -8.45
N ILE A 113 24.83 12.21 -9.03
CA ILE A 113 25.48 12.58 -10.30
C ILE A 113 27.01 12.61 -10.18
N MET A 114 27.56 13.17 -9.10
CA MET A 114 29.00 13.12 -8.81
C MET A 114 29.50 11.68 -8.78
N TRP A 115 28.77 10.79 -8.10
CA TRP A 115 29.10 9.38 -8.08
C TRP A 115 29.07 8.76 -9.48
N MET A 116 28.04 9.03 -10.27
CA MET A 116 27.95 8.53 -11.65
C MET A 116 29.09 9.00 -12.55
N LEU A 117 29.52 10.25 -12.42
CA LEU A 117 30.65 10.79 -13.19
C LEU A 117 31.97 10.16 -12.76
N SER A 118 32.16 9.94 -11.45
CA SER A 118 33.34 9.26 -10.92
C SER A 118 33.36 7.76 -11.18
N SER A 119 32.17 7.14 -11.35
CA SER A 119 32.01 5.71 -11.46
C SER A 119 31.74 5.18 -12.86
N ILE A 120 31.23 6.03 -13.74
CA ILE A 120 30.75 5.64 -15.06
C ILE A 120 29.80 4.43 -14.92
N GLN A 121 28.93 4.47 -13.91
CA GLN A 121 27.92 3.46 -13.63
C GLN A 121 26.56 4.10 -13.39
N LEU A 122 25.51 3.32 -13.65
CA LEU A 122 24.15 3.69 -13.27
C LEU A 122 23.87 3.25 -11.81
N PRO A 123 23.28 4.13 -10.98
CA PRO A 123 23.09 3.84 -9.56
C PRO A 123 22.03 2.75 -9.37
N PHE A 124 22.40 1.67 -8.67
CA PHE A 124 21.56 0.50 -8.39
C PHE A 124 21.10 -0.27 -9.65
N ALA A 125 21.94 -0.32 -10.68
CA ALA A 125 21.66 -1.01 -11.95
C ALA A 125 21.37 -2.52 -11.80
N ASP A 126 21.86 -3.14 -10.74
CA ASP A 126 21.78 -4.58 -10.48
C ASP A 126 20.44 -5.04 -9.88
N ARG A 127 19.54 -4.11 -9.55
CA ARG A 127 18.27 -4.41 -8.86
C ARG A 127 17.07 -3.64 -9.39
N SER A 128 15.89 -4.12 -9.03
CA SER A 128 14.61 -3.49 -9.33
C SER A 128 14.46 -2.13 -8.63
N HIS A 129 13.92 -1.12 -9.33
CA HIS A 129 13.61 0.20 -8.79
C HIS A 129 12.20 0.22 -8.19
N ASP A 130 11.99 -0.57 -7.15
CA ASP A 130 10.70 -0.78 -6.50
C ASP A 130 10.66 -0.23 -5.07
N LEU A 131 9.61 -0.60 -4.33
CA LEU A 131 9.41 -0.20 -2.94
C LEU A 131 10.56 -0.64 -2.03
N GLU A 132 11.22 -1.77 -2.31
CA GLU A 132 12.33 -2.25 -1.46
C GLU A 132 13.57 -1.39 -1.66
N LEU A 133 13.91 -0.99 -2.90
CA LEU A 133 14.98 -0.03 -3.12
C LEU A 133 14.68 1.32 -2.44
N ALA A 134 13.44 1.80 -2.52
CA ALA A 134 13.03 3.05 -1.88
C ALA A 134 13.22 3.01 -0.35
N LYS A 135 12.87 1.88 0.29
CA LYS A 135 13.07 1.63 1.72
C LYS A 135 14.55 1.59 2.06
N ASP A 136 15.35 0.90 1.27
CA ASP A 136 16.78 0.80 1.51
C ASP A 136 17.43 2.18 1.45
N ILE A 137 17.08 3.02 0.47
CA ILE A 137 17.57 4.40 0.36
C ILE A 137 17.20 5.22 1.60
N ILE A 138 15.95 5.11 2.06
CA ILE A 138 15.46 5.73 3.31
C ILE A 138 16.25 5.25 4.54
N ASN A 139 16.74 4.01 4.53
CA ASN A 139 17.52 3.42 5.61
C ASN A 139 19.03 3.66 5.45
N GLY A 140 19.43 4.54 4.53
CA GLY A 140 20.83 4.93 4.34
C GLY A 140 21.58 4.14 3.28
N LEU A 141 20.92 3.31 2.47
CA LEU A 141 21.56 2.67 1.31
C LEU A 141 22.01 3.77 0.33
N ARG A 142 23.25 3.67 -0.12
CA ARG A 142 23.87 4.52 -1.14
C ARG A 142 24.59 3.63 -2.16
N PRO A 143 24.88 4.15 -3.37
CA PRO A 143 25.67 3.42 -4.36
C PRO A 143 27.03 2.98 -3.78
N THR A 144 27.50 1.80 -4.19
CA THR A 144 28.77 1.26 -3.71
C THR A 144 29.96 2.06 -4.26
N ILE A 145 30.97 2.26 -3.41
CA ILE A 145 32.19 3.00 -3.78
C ILE A 145 33.31 1.97 -3.95
N GLU A 146 33.57 1.60 -5.21
CA GLU A 146 34.54 0.55 -5.58
C GLU A 146 35.75 1.14 -6.33
N ILE A 147 35.92 2.46 -6.28
CA ILE A 147 36.84 3.24 -7.13
C ILE A 147 37.74 4.04 -6.20
N CYS A 148 39.04 4.04 -6.51
CA CYS A 148 39.98 4.95 -5.90
C CYS A 148 39.66 6.36 -6.40
N MET A 149 39.37 7.29 -5.51
CA MET A 149 39.03 8.66 -5.86
C MET A 149 39.69 9.62 -4.88
N PRO A 150 39.94 10.88 -5.27
CA PRO A 150 40.47 11.88 -4.36
C PRO A 150 39.60 11.97 -3.10
N GLU A 151 40.20 11.85 -1.92
CA GLU A 151 39.48 11.83 -0.64
C GLU A 151 38.60 13.08 -0.45
N LEU A 152 39.08 14.24 -0.90
CA LEU A 152 38.32 15.48 -0.89
C LEU A 152 37.04 15.38 -1.73
N PHE A 153 37.11 14.76 -2.91
CA PHE A 153 35.94 14.54 -3.75
C PHE A 153 34.97 13.55 -3.11
N LEU A 154 35.48 12.47 -2.51
CA LEU A 154 34.70 11.49 -1.75
C LEU A 154 33.96 12.14 -0.57
N ASP A 155 34.65 12.97 0.22
CA ASP A 155 34.03 13.72 1.32
C ASP A 155 32.90 14.60 0.81
N LEU A 156 33.13 15.39 -0.24
CA LEU A 156 32.11 16.28 -0.79
C LEU A 156 30.90 15.51 -1.33
N MET A 157 31.14 14.47 -2.13
CA MET A 157 30.10 13.61 -2.69
C MET A 157 29.27 12.95 -1.58
N THR A 158 29.92 12.47 -0.51
CA THR A 158 29.21 11.81 0.59
C THR A 158 28.47 12.77 1.50
N ARG A 159 28.94 14.02 1.64
CA ARG A 159 28.17 15.10 2.27
C ARG A 159 26.92 15.44 1.45
N CYS A 160 27.00 15.47 0.11
CA CYS A 160 25.85 15.77 -0.75
C CYS A 160 24.66 14.83 -0.52
N TRP A 161 24.89 13.52 -0.37
CA TRP A 161 23.82 12.54 -0.15
C TRP A 161 23.62 12.11 1.32
N ASN A 162 24.10 12.93 2.27
CA ASN A 162 24.00 12.63 3.69
C ASN A 162 22.53 12.50 4.12
N GLU A 163 22.28 11.61 5.09
CA GLU A 163 20.94 11.40 5.64
C GLU A 163 20.44 12.67 6.36
N ASN A 164 21.31 13.35 7.10
CA ASN A 164 21.00 14.63 7.71
C ASN A 164 21.10 15.75 6.67
N ILE A 165 19.95 16.39 6.39
CA ILE A 165 19.82 17.46 5.41
C ILE A 165 20.74 18.65 5.74
N GLU A 166 20.95 18.95 7.02
CA GLU A 166 21.79 20.06 7.49
C GLU A 166 23.30 19.82 7.27
N VAL A 167 23.70 18.57 6.98
CA VAL A 167 25.10 18.23 6.66
C VAL A 167 25.38 18.43 5.16
N ARG A 168 24.33 18.45 4.32
CA ARG A 168 24.49 18.62 2.88
C ARG A 168 24.95 20.05 2.60
N PRO A 169 25.97 20.24 1.75
CA PRO A 169 26.44 21.58 1.40
C PRO A 169 25.36 22.36 0.66
N THR A 170 25.45 23.68 0.69
CA THR A 170 24.63 24.52 -0.19
C THR A 170 25.18 24.50 -1.62
N SER A 171 24.35 24.85 -2.62
CA SER A 171 24.81 25.04 -4.00
C SER A 171 25.97 26.03 -4.10
N ASN A 172 25.95 27.08 -3.28
CA ASN A 172 27.00 28.10 -3.26
C ASN A 172 28.32 27.55 -2.73
N GLU A 173 28.26 26.71 -1.69
CA GLU A 173 29.43 26.00 -1.17
C GLU A 173 30.00 25.03 -2.20
N LEU A 174 29.15 24.30 -2.94
CA LEU A 174 29.58 23.45 -4.06
C LEU A 174 30.34 24.26 -5.11
N VAL A 175 29.77 25.39 -5.57
CA VAL A 175 30.42 26.26 -6.56
C VAL A 175 31.77 26.75 -6.06
N LYS A 176 31.84 27.19 -4.80
CA LYS A 176 33.09 27.70 -4.21
C LYS A 176 34.17 26.62 -4.19
N LEU A 177 33.89 25.46 -3.59
CA LEU A 177 34.85 24.37 -3.45
C LEU A 177 35.30 23.84 -4.83
N LEU A 178 34.34 23.56 -5.72
CA LEU A 178 34.66 23.01 -7.05
C LEU A 178 35.39 24.03 -7.94
N THR A 179 35.13 25.34 -7.79
CA THR A 179 35.89 26.37 -8.51
C THR A 179 37.31 26.49 -7.99
N GLU A 180 37.51 26.42 -6.67
CA GLU A 180 38.84 26.40 -6.05
C GLU A 180 39.65 25.18 -6.53
N TRP A 181 39.06 23.98 -6.53
CA TRP A 181 39.72 22.77 -7.02
C TRP A 181 40.01 22.82 -8.52
N LYS A 182 39.06 23.25 -9.34
CA LYS A 182 39.26 23.44 -10.79
C LYS A 182 40.44 24.38 -11.05
N TYR A 183 40.49 25.51 -10.34
CA TYR A 183 41.57 26.48 -10.52
C TYR A 183 42.92 25.93 -10.08
N ALA A 184 42.97 25.19 -8.97
CA ALA A 184 44.18 24.53 -8.48
C ALA A 184 44.73 23.53 -9.49
N LEU A 185 43.89 22.63 -10.00
CA LEU A 185 44.28 21.59 -10.97
C LEU A 185 44.69 22.17 -12.33
N GLN A 186 44.11 23.30 -12.75
CA GLN A 186 44.49 23.97 -14.01
C GLN A 186 45.78 24.81 -13.89
N ASN A 187 46.22 25.15 -12.68
CA ASN A 187 47.34 26.07 -12.41
C ASN A 187 48.31 25.47 -11.37
N PHE A 188 48.54 24.16 -11.42
CA PHE A 188 49.31 23.44 -10.40
C PHE A 188 50.74 24.00 -10.20
N ASP A 189 51.37 24.55 -11.24
CA ASP A 189 52.70 25.19 -11.18
C ASP A 189 52.78 26.40 -10.21
N TYR A 190 51.65 26.98 -9.81
CA TYR A 190 51.59 28.15 -8.93
C TYR A 190 51.43 27.82 -7.45
N TYR A 191 51.18 26.56 -7.08
CA TYR A 191 50.91 26.15 -5.70
C TYR A 191 52.13 25.44 -5.09
N THR A 192 52.44 25.80 -3.85
CA THR A 192 53.49 25.16 -3.06
C THR A 192 52.91 24.07 -2.16
N MET A 193 53.73 23.13 -1.68
CA MET A 193 53.31 22.05 -0.77
C MET A 193 52.62 22.53 0.53
N GLU A 194 52.74 23.82 0.88
CA GLU A 194 52.13 24.40 2.08
C GLU A 194 50.72 24.99 1.82
N ASP A 195 50.27 25.06 0.57
CA ASP A 195 48.96 25.61 0.23
C ASP A 195 47.84 24.59 0.47
N TYR A 196 46.73 25.01 1.10
CA TYR A 196 45.56 24.14 1.33
C TYR A 196 45.02 23.52 0.03
N ASN A 197 45.14 24.25 -1.08
CA ASN A 197 44.73 23.79 -2.42
C ASN A 197 45.69 22.75 -3.03
N HIS A 198 46.88 22.53 -2.46
CA HIS A 198 47.80 21.49 -2.91
C HIS A 198 47.26 20.08 -2.61
N LEU A 199 46.40 19.93 -1.60
CA LEU A 199 45.87 18.62 -1.20
C LEU A 199 45.04 17.94 -2.30
N ILE A 200 44.22 18.71 -3.05
CA ILE A 200 43.45 18.12 -4.15
C ILE A 200 44.35 17.73 -5.32
N ILE A 201 45.41 18.51 -5.60
CA ILE A 201 46.38 18.21 -6.65
C ILE A 201 47.09 16.89 -6.33
N SER A 202 47.63 16.75 -5.12
CA SER A 202 48.33 15.52 -4.73
C SER A 202 47.42 14.29 -4.74
N GLN A 203 46.16 14.44 -4.29
CA GLN A 203 45.21 13.32 -4.30
C GLN A 203 44.79 12.91 -5.71
N VAL A 204 44.70 13.85 -6.67
CA VAL A 204 44.43 13.51 -8.08
C VAL A 204 45.63 12.78 -8.68
N ASP A 205 46.85 13.29 -8.48
CA ASP A 205 48.08 12.65 -8.97
C ASP A 205 48.24 11.21 -8.43
N GLU A 206 48.00 11.01 -7.13
CA GLU A 206 48.05 9.68 -6.49
C GLU A 206 47.05 8.69 -7.09
N VAL A 207 45.86 9.16 -7.47
CA VAL A 207 44.80 8.33 -8.02
C VAL A 207 45.10 7.99 -9.49
N ASP A 208 45.60 8.94 -10.27
CA ASP A 208 45.99 8.72 -11.65
C ASP A 208 47.11 7.66 -11.77
N ASP A 209 48.07 7.66 -10.84
CA ASP A 209 49.10 6.62 -10.74
C ASP A 209 48.51 5.20 -10.53
N VAL A 210 47.42 5.07 -9.77
CA VAL A 210 46.74 3.78 -9.53
C VAL A 210 46.01 3.27 -10.79
N TYR A 211 45.43 4.19 -11.59
CA TYR A 211 44.65 3.83 -12.78
C TYR A 211 45.49 3.49 -14.01
N MET A 212 46.75 3.97 -14.07
CA MET A 212 47.70 3.56 -15.11
C MET A 212 47.97 2.05 -15.13
N ASP A 213 47.74 1.34 -14.01
CA ASP A 213 48.06 -0.09 -13.85
C ASP A 213 46.84 -1.04 -13.90
N THR A 214 45.60 -0.54 -14.01
CA THR A 214 44.39 -1.38 -13.90
C THR A 214 43.41 -1.25 -15.06
N ASN A 215 43.28 -2.30 -15.87
CA ASN A 215 42.19 -2.43 -16.86
C ASN A 215 40.90 -2.91 -16.16
N ILE A 216 40.10 -1.99 -15.63
CA ILE A 216 38.80 -2.32 -15.02
C ILE A 216 37.73 -2.43 -16.12
N ILE A 217 37.30 -3.65 -16.43
CA ILE A 217 36.12 -3.89 -17.29
C ILE A 217 34.88 -3.87 -16.40
N ARG A 218 33.93 -2.97 -16.67
CA ARG A 218 32.67 -2.88 -15.92
C ARG A 218 31.51 -3.48 -16.70
N SER A 219 30.71 -4.27 -16.01
CA SER A 219 29.48 -4.87 -16.56
C SER A 219 28.35 -3.84 -16.52
N HIS A 220 27.74 -3.59 -17.68
CA HIS A 220 26.55 -2.74 -17.82
C HIS A 220 25.26 -3.55 -17.75
N ASN A 221 25.22 -4.64 -16.98
CA ASN A 221 24.01 -5.43 -16.83
C ASN A 221 22.99 -4.65 -16.00
N ILE A 222 21.95 -4.17 -16.67
CA ILE A 222 20.83 -3.45 -16.05
C ILE A 222 19.72 -4.47 -15.78
N HIS A 223 19.27 -4.55 -14.54
CA HIS A 223 18.12 -5.33 -14.13
C HIS A 223 16.88 -4.86 -14.91
N GLU A 224 16.04 -5.79 -15.39
CA GLU A 224 14.90 -5.49 -16.26
C GLU A 224 13.90 -4.47 -15.67
N ASN A 225 13.78 -4.45 -14.34
CA ASN A 225 12.92 -3.53 -13.59
C ASN A 225 13.66 -2.29 -13.04
N ALA A 226 14.91 -2.03 -13.46
CA ALA A 226 15.61 -0.79 -13.15
C ALA A 226 15.18 0.31 -14.13
N ILE A 227 14.54 1.36 -13.62
CA ILE A 227 13.93 2.42 -14.43
C ILE A 227 14.71 3.72 -14.25
N TYR A 228 15.28 4.22 -15.35
CA TYR A 228 16.07 5.45 -15.39
C TYR A 228 15.38 6.62 -16.11
N THR A 229 14.11 6.44 -16.45
CA THR A 229 13.25 7.51 -16.95
C THR A 229 12.37 8.06 -15.84
N SER A 230 12.13 9.37 -15.88
CA SER A 230 11.24 10.04 -14.94
C SER A 230 9.84 9.42 -14.96
N GLN A 231 9.33 9.03 -13.79
CA GLN A 231 7.99 8.46 -13.64
C GLN A 231 7.36 8.87 -12.31
N LEU A 232 6.05 8.63 -12.19
CA LEU A 232 5.34 8.78 -10.93
C LEU A 232 5.78 7.68 -9.95
N ILE A 233 6.34 8.07 -8.81
CA ILE A 233 6.78 7.19 -7.74
C ILE A 233 5.70 7.17 -6.66
N ASP A 234 4.85 6.12 -6.65
CA ASP A 234 3.69 6.03 -5.74
C ASP A 234 3.81 5.01 -4.59
N PHE A 235 4.64 5.32 -3.60
CA PHE A 235 4.71 4.57 -2.34
C PHE A 235 3.80 5.20 -1.27
N CYS A 236 2.48 5.13 -1.49
CA CYS A 236 1.46 5.68 -0.57
C CYS A 236 1.67 5.32 0.93
N SER A 237 2.28 4.17 1.24
CA SER A 237 2.55 3.71 2.60
C SER A 237 3.64 4.51 3.34
N LEU A 238 4.53 5.20 2.63
CA LEU A 238 5.65 5.96 3.23
C LEU A 238 5.27 7.41 3.60
N ARG A 239 4.19 7.98 3.02
CA ARG A 239 3.89 9.42 3.07
C ARG A 239 3.14 9.95 4.30
N ARG A 240 2.62 9.08 5.18
CA ARG A 240 1.75 9.51 6.32
C ARG A 240 2.45 9.55 7.67
N ILE A 241 3.75 9.26 7.72
CA ILE A 241 4.50 9.12 8.97
C ILE A 241 4.91 10.49 9.55
N ASN A 242 5.07 11.54 8.73
CA ASN A 242 5.79 12.77 9.15
C ASN A 242 4.93 13.94 9.66
N HIS A 243 3.60 13.82 9.79
CA HIS A 243 2.76 14.89 10.38
C HIS A 243 2.53 14.76 11.89
N LEU A 244 3.17 13.80 12.56
CA LEU A 244 3.02 13.62 13.99
C LEU A 244 4.40 13.70 14.66
N ASN A 245 4.58 14.66 15.56
CA ASN A 245 5.77 14.78 16.43
C ASN A 245 5.94 13.56 17.37
N GLU A 246 5.00 12.61 17.33
CA GLU A 246 4.91 11.40 18.14
C GLU A 246 4.16 10.33 17.33
N SER A 247 4.60 9.06 17.36
CA SER A 247 3.86 7.98 16.68
C SER A 247 2.41 7.93 17.19
N PRO A 248 1.40 7.74 16.33
CA PRO A 248 0.01 7.62 16.77
C PRO A 248 -0.19 6.46 17.77
N ILE A 249 0.67 5.44 17.73
CA ILE A 249 0.67 4.34 18.71
C ILE A 249 1.22 4.83 20.06
N ASP A 250 2.31 5.59 20.06
CA ASP A 250 2.89 6.16 21.30
C ASP A 250 1.88 7.11 21.98
N ALA A 251 1.16 7.90 21.19
CA ALA A 251 0.10 8.78 21.70
C ALA A 251 -1.06 7.98 22.34
N LEU A 252 -1.41 6.82 21.79
CA LEU A 252 -2.44 5.93 22.37
C LEU A 252 -1.94 5.22 23.64
N LEU A 253 -0.67 4.82 23.68
CA LEU A 253 -0.02 4.23 24.86
C LEU A 253 0.05 5.24 26.02
N LYS A 254 0.48 6.47 25.75
CA LYS A 254 0.53 7.54 26.76
C LYS A 254 -0.84 7.86 27.35
N ARG A 255 -1.91 7.67 26.58
CA ARG A 255 -3.30 7.86 27.02
C ARG A 255 -3.90 6.62 27.69
N HIS A 256 -3.13 5.53 27.85
CA HIS A 256 -3.60 4.25 28.38
C HIS A 256 -4.83 3.69 27.65
N LEU A 257 -4.92 3.92 26.34
CA LEU A 257 -6.03 3.43 25.51
C LEU A 257 -5.75 2.04 24.93
N ILE A 258 -4.49 1.64 24.87
CA ILE A 258 -4.01 0.35 24.36
C ILE A 258 -2.95 -0.22 25.30
N ASP A 259 -2.90 -1.54 25.40
CA ASP A 259 -1.89 -2.28 26.16
C ASP A 259 -0.95 -3.02 25.21
N ILE A 260 0.37 -3.01 25.50
CA ILE A 260 1.34 -3.87 24.82
C ILE A 260 1.56 -5.13 25.65
N ILE A 261 1.26 -6.27 25.05
CA ILE A 261 1.48 -7.58 25.64
C ILE A 261 2.81 -8.14 25.10
N PRO A 262 3.75 -8.59 25.96
CA PRO A 262 5.02 -9.16 25.51
C PRO A 262 4.81 -10.33 24.56
N TYR A 263 5.53 -10.37 23.44
CA TYR A 263 5.32 -11.37 22.40
C TYR A 263 5.58 -12.81 22.89
N GLU A 264 6.48 -12.96 23.85
CA GLU A 264 6.88 -14.24 24.45
C GLU A 264 5.71 -14.94 25.20
N GLN A 265 4.64 -14.20 25.50
CA GLN A 265 3.40 -14.73 26.08
C GLN A 265 2.62 -15.62 25.10
N PHE A 266 2.90 -15.54 23.80
CA PHE A 266 2.19 -16.28 22.77
C PHE A 266 2.99 -17.52 22.34
N SER A 267 2.28 -18.64 22.22
CA SER A 267 2.81 -19.91 21.70
C SER A 267 1.82 -20.56 20.73
N GLU A 268 2.22 -21.64 20.06
CA GLU A 268 1.37 -22.36 19.12
C GLU A 268 0.77 -21.46 18.02
N ILE A 269 1.60 -20.53 17.52
CA ILE A 269 1.19 -19.57 16.51
C ILE A 269 0.92 -20.31 15.19
N GLN A 270 -0.32 -20.31 14.76
CA GLN A 270 -0.79 -21.00 13.55
C GLN A 270 -1.52 -20.03 12.65
N LEU A 271 -1.22 -20.08 11.36
CA LEU A 271 -1.91 -19.26 10.38
C LEU A 271 -3.38 -19.72 10.24
N ILE A 272 -4.32 -18.76 10.36
CA ILE A 272 -5.75 -18.97 10.11
C ILE A 272 -6.07 -18.62 8.66
N SER A 273 -5.64 -17.45 8.19
CA SER A 273 -5.95 -16.97 6.84
C SER A 273 -4.97 -15.91 6.35
N HIS A 274 -4.78 -15.85 5.03
CA HIS A 274 -3.94 -14.86 4.36
C HIS A 274 -4.83 -13.88 3.56
N GLY A 275 -5.05 -12.66 4.06
CA GLY A 275 -5.74 -11.60 3.32
C GLY A 275 -4.80 -10.70 2.51
N GLY A 276 -5.31 -9.87 1.60
CA GLY A 276 -4.46 -9.01 0.76
C GLY A 276 -3.56 -8.02 1.51
N TYR A 277 -3.91 -7.62 2.74
CA TYR A 277 -3.16 -6.63 3.55
C TYR A 277 -2.72 -7.15 4.91
N SER A 278 -3.38 -8.19 5.40
CA SER A 278 -3.15 -8.73 6.73
C SER A 278 -3.34 -10.23 6.71
N SER A 279 -2.52 -10.91 7.50
CA SER A 279 -2.67 -12.32 7.80
C SER A 279 -3.21 -12.46 9.21
N MET A 280 -4.17 -13.39 9.39
CA MET A 280 -4.74 -13.74 10.68
C MET A 280 -4.06 -15.01 11.18
N TYR A 281 -3.58 -14.99 12.41
CA TYR A 281 -3.02 -16.14 13.11
C TYR A 281 -3.83 -16.44 14.37
N SER A 282 -3.82 -17.68 14.82
CA SER A 282 -4.25 -18.06 16.16
C SER A 282 -3.01 -18.30 17.02
N ALA A 283 -3.09 -18.00 18.30
CA ALA A 283 -2.03 -18.30 19.26
C ALA A 283 -2.61 -18.59 20.64
N PHE A 284 -1.89 -19.35 21.45
CA PHE A 284 -2.21 -19.59 22.86
C PHE A 284 -1.52 -18.51 23.72
N TRP A 285 -2.30 -17.76 24.50
CA TRP A 285 -1.80 -16.78 25.46
C TRP A 285 -1.56 -17.43 26.83
N LYS A 286 -0.29 -17.65 27.17
CA LYS A 286 0.14 -18.41 28.36
C LYS A 286 -0.42 -17.86 29.67
N GLU A 287 -0.29 -16.57 29.93
CA GLU A 287 -0.72 -15.94 31.19
C GLU A 287 -2.23 -16.05 31.44
N ARG A 288 -3.05 -15.90 30.39
CA ARG A 288 -4.52 -15.99 30.51
C ARG A 288 -5.07 -17.40 30.31
N GLY A 289 -4.29 -18.31 29.73
CA GLY A 289 -4.73 -19.67 29.42
C GLY A 289 -5.82 -19.74 28.35
N ILE A 290 -5.85 -18.78 27.41
CA ILE A 290 -6.87 -18.68 26.35
C ILE A 290 -6.24 -18.67 24.96
N LYS A 291 -7.01 -19.06 23.95
CA LYS A 291 -6.65 -18.90 22.54
C LYS A 291 -7.06 -17.51 22.04
N VAL A 292 -6.17 -16.83 21.33
CA VAL A 292 -6.37 -15.48 20.78
C VAL A 292 -6.15 -15.46 19.27
N ALA A 293 -6.79 -14.49 18.61
CA ALA A 293 -6.55 -14.18 17.21
C ALA A 293 -5.58 -12.99 17.11
N MET A 294 -4.57 -13.16 16.27
CA MET A 294 -3.49 -12.22 16.01
C MET A 294 -3.63 -11.69 14.58
N LYS A 295 -3.98 -10.41 14.42
CA LYS A 295 -4.04 -9.76 13.11
C LYS A 295 -2.74 -9.04 12.83
N MET A 296 -1.96 -9.57 11.89
CA MET A 296 -0.68 -9.02 11.48
C MET A 296 -0.81 -8.39 10.08
N PHE A 297 -0.45 -7.12 9.94
CA PHE A 297 -0.45 -6.45 8.64
C PHE A 297 0.89 -6.68 7.94
N ARG A 298 0.85 -6.87 6.62
CA ARG A 298 2.01 -7.30 5.82
C ARG A 298 3.07 -6.21 5.61
N ASP A 299 2.81 -4.97 6.03
CA ASP A 299 3.72 -3.84 5.81
C ASP A 299 4.53 -3.51 7.06
N VAL A 300 5.84 -3.32 6.87
CA VAL A 300 6.94 -3.49 7.87
C VAL A 300 6.97 -2.42 8.98
N PHE A 301 5.99 -1.50 9.01
CA PHE A 301 5.94 -0.45 10.02
C PHE A 301 4.64 -0.34 10.80
N ASN A 302 3.54 -1.04 10.41
CA ASN A 302 2.22 -0.86 11.05
C ASN A 302 1.76 0.60 11.29
N LEU A 303 2.33 1.55 10.55
CA LEU A 303 1.94 2.96 10.56
C LEU A 303 1.08 3.31 9.35
N ASP A 304 0.79 2.33 8.50
CA ASP A 304 -0.18 2.51 7.44
C ASP A 304 -1.59 2.68 8.02
N PHE A 305 -2.41 3.43 7.29
CA PHE A 305 -3.79 3.73 7.66
C PHE A 305 -4.60 2.46 7.96
N GLY A 306 -4.29 1.33 7.31
CA GLY A 306 -4.98 0.05 7.52
C GLY A 306 -4.89 -0.46 8.96
N PHE A 307 -3.70 -0.46 9.58
CA PHE A 307 -3.51 -0.87 10.97
C PHE A 307 -4.18 0.12 11.92
N LEU A 308 -3.88 1.42 11.81
CA LEU A 308 -4.43 2.44 12.70
C LEU A 308 -5.95 2.56 12.60
N SER A 309 -6.52 2.38 11.41
CA SER A 309 -7.96 2.40 11.22
C SER A 309 -8.62 1.14 11.78
N SER A 310 -7.99 -0.03 11.64
CA SER A 310 -8.45 -1.27 12.30
C SER A 310 -8.38 -1.15 13.82
N LEU A 311 -7.28 -0.61 14.36
CA LEU A 311 -7.08 -0.36 15.78
C LEU A 311 -8.11 0.64 16.33
N ASN A 312 -8.29 1.78 15.66
CA ASN A 312 -9.31 2.76 16.02
C ASN A 312 -10.73 2.18 15.95
N SER A 313 -11.00 1.26 15.01
CA SER A 313 -12.30 0.59 14.96
C SER A 313 -12.51 -0.30 16.17
N CYS A 314 -11.50 -1.10 16.55
CA CYS A 314 -11.54 -1.93 17.75
C CYS A 314 -11.80 -1.07 19.01
N LEU A 315 -11.07 0.05 19.14
CA LEU A 315 -11.21 0.96 20.27
C LEU A 315 -12.58 1.67 20.32
N ASN A 316 -13.10 2.11 19.17
CA ASN A 316 -14.41 2.76 19.11
C ASN A 316 -15.53 1.76 19.42
N LEU A 317 -15.47 0.56 18.86
CA LEU A 317 -16.51 -0.47 19.06
C LEU A 317 -16.50 -1.07 20.46
N ARG A 318 -15.34 -1.07 21.15
CA ARG A 318 -15.24 -1.42 22.57
C ARG A 318 -16.19 -0.59 23.43
N ASN A 319 -16.37 0.69 23.11
CA ASN A 319 -17.26 1.59 23.85
C ASN A 319 -18.75 1.31 23.64
N TYR A 320 -19.11 0.51 22.63
CA TYR A 320 -20.50 0.21 22.30
C TYR A 320 -20.89 -1.24 22.56
N GLU A 321 -19.97 -2.10 23.02
CA GLU A 321 -20.18 -3.57 23.13
C GLU A 321 -20.57 -4.24 21.79
N ILE A 322 -20.30 -3.56 20.67
CA ILE A 322 -20.60 -4.03 19.30
C ILE A 322 -19.42 -4.81 18.70
N GLY A 323 -18.25 -4.81 19.37
CA GLY A 323 -16.95 -5.31 18.91
C GLY A 323 -16.48 -6.63 19.55
N SER A 324 -15.56 -7.36 18.91
CA SER A 324 -14.91 -8.54 19.46
C SER A 324 -14.03 -8.08 20.61
N GLU A 325 -13.80 -8.95 21.60
CA GLU A 325 -12.96 -8.54 22.72
C GLU A 325 -11.56 -8.21 22.21
N TYR A 326 -11.20 -6.93 22.28
CA TYR A 326 -9.89 -6.41 21.95
C TYR A 326 -9.01 -6.48 23.19
N TYR A 327 -7.93 -7.24 23.10
CA TYR A 327 -7.05 -7.50 24.23
C TYR A 327 -5.85 -6.55 24.31
N GLY A 328 -5.46 -5.93 23.20
CA GLY A 328 -4.27 -5.10 23.13
C GLY A 328 -3.52 -5.28 21.81
N ILE A 329 -2.25 -4.91 21.82
CA ILE A 329 -1.31 -5.17 20.73
C ILE A 329 -0.08 -5.94 21.24
N THR A 330 0.63 -6.61 20.35
CA THR A 330 1.99 -7.10 20.61
C THR A 330 2.91 -6.65 19.48
N LYS A 331 4.22 -6.84 19.64
CA LYS A 331 5.23 -6.50 18.63
C LYS A 331 6.00 -7.75 18.24
N ASP A 332 5.89 -8.14 16.97
CA ASP A 332 6.60 -9.30 16.43
C ASP A 332 8.13 -9.05 16.46
N PRO A 333 8.93 -9.93 17.08
CA PRO A 333 10.36 -9.68 17.27
C PRO A 333 11.17 -9.79 15.97
N ILE A 334 10.64 -10.47 14.94
CA ILE A 334 11.31 -10.69 13.66
C ILE A 334 11.01 -9.55 12.70
N SER A 335 9.74 -9.27 12.45
CA SER A 335 9.32 -8.23 11.50
C SER A 335 9.19 -6.85 12.14
N HIS A 336 9.31 -6.73 13.47
CA HIS A 336 9.09 -5.52 14.25
C HIS A 336 7.70 -4.90 14.10
N ASN A 337 6.77 -5.65 13.52
CA ASN A 337 5.41 -5.25 13.26
C ASN A 337 4.53 -5.32 14.51
N TYR A 338 3.66 -4.32 14.68
CA TYR A 338 2.57 -4.42 15.64
C TYR A 338 1.51 -5.42 15.16
N VAL A 339 0.97 -6.18 16.11
CA VAL A 339 -0.04 -7.20 15.88
C VAL A 339 -1.22 -6.88 16.77
N ILE A 340 -2.42 -6.79 16.20
CA ILE A 340 -3.66 -6.56 16.96
C ILE A 340 -4.11 -7.89 17.56
N LEU A 341 -4.37 -7.90 18.87
CA LEU A 341 -4.83 -9.05 19.63
C LEU A 341 -6.33 -8.94 19.88
N MET A 342 -7.07 -9.96 19.46
CA MET A 342 -8.52 -10.01 19.58
C MET A 342 -9.01 -11.41 19.94
N GLN A 343 -10.27 -11.51 20.35
CA GLN A 343 -10.95 -12.76 20.61
C GLN A 343 -10.84 -13.73 19.42
N TYR A 344 -10.45 -14.98 19.72
CA TYR A 344 -10.51 -16.07 18.75
C TYR A 344 -11.91 -16.71 18.78
N PHE A 345 -12.49 -16.93 17.61
CA PHE A 345 -13.78 -17.59 17.46
C PHE A 345 -13.55 -19.01 16.95
N GLU A 346 -13.69 -20.00 17.83
CA GLU A 346 -13.42 -21.42 17.50
C GLU A 346 -14.31 -21.94 16.38
N ALA A 347 -15.53 -21.42 16.28
CA ALA A 347 -16.48 -21.81 15.24
C ALA A 347 -16.14 -21.26 13.84
N GLY A 348 -15.07 -20.46 13.69
CA GLY A 348 -14.66 -19.91 12.39
C GLY A 348 -15.56 -18.75 11.94
N ASN A 349 -15.93 -18.73 10.66
CA ASN A 349 -16.77 -17.70 10.05
C ASN A 349 -17.99 -18.30 9.33
N LEU A 350 -18.77 -17.47 8.60
CA LEU A 350 -19.96 -17.94 7.87
C LEU A 350 -19.67 -19.11 6.92
N TYR A 351 -18.50 -19.16 6.29
CA TYR A 351 -18.13 -20.25 5.37
C TYR A 351 -17.96 -21.60 6.07
N ASN A 352 -17.82 -21.60 7.40
CA ASN A 352 -17.70 -22.80 8.22
C ASN A 352 -19.04 -23.24 8.84
N GLN A 353 -20.13 -22.50 8.61
CA GLN A 353 -21.42 -22.79 9.23
C GLN A 353 -22.32 -23.63 8.34
N THR A 354 -23.09 -24.50 8.98
CA THR A 354 -24.18 -25.25 8.38
C THR A 354 -25.49 -24.86 9.03
N PHE A 355 -26.56 -24.75 8.25
CA PHE A 355 -27.87 -24.38 8.76
C PHE A 355 -28.81 -25.58 8.73
N LEU A 356 -29.42 -25.89 9.88
CA LEU A 356 -30.26 -27.07 10.02
C LEU A 356 -31.61 -26.97 9.29
N ASN A 357 -32.17 -25.76 9.20
CA ASN A 357 -33.51 -25.52 8.63
C ASN A 357 -33.70 -24.04 8.22
N TRP A 358 -34.81 -23.72 7.56
CA TRP A 358 -35.09 -22.36 7.06
C TRP A 358 -35.23 -21.35 8.19
N ARG A 359 -35.80 -21.78 9.32
CA ARG A 359 -35.91 -20.93 10.50
C ARG A 359 -34.53 -20.49 11.00
N GLY A 360 -33.55 -21.39 11.01
CA GLY A 360 -32.15 -21.09 11.36
C GLY A 360 -31.49 -20.14 10.36
N LYS A 361 -31.70 -20.35 9.06
CA LYS A 361 -31.22 -19.46 7.98
C LYS A 361 -31.73 -18.03 8.15
N ILE A 362 -33.05 -17.87 8.33
CA ILE A 362 -33.69 -16.55 8.49
C ILE A 362 -33.25 -15.91 9.80
N LEU A 363 -33.15 -16.67 10.89
CA LEU A 363 -32.74 -16.14 12.19
C LEU A 363 -31.30 -15.60 12.13
N SER A 364 -30.40 -16.33 11.47
CA SER A 364 -29.01 -15.90 11.27
C SER A 364 -28.95 -14.61 10.46
N LEU A 365 -29.70 -14.56 9.36
CA LEU A 365 -29.80 -13.36 8.53
C LEU A 365 -30.40 -12.16 9.29
N LEU A 366 -31.40 -12.39 10.15
CA LEU A 366 -31.98 -11.35 11.01
C LEU A 366 -30.93 -10.79 11.98
N LYS A 367 -30.21 -11.66 12.68
CA LYS A 367 -29.14 -11.26 13.61
C LYS A 367 -28.02 -10.47 12.92
N ILE A 368 -27.56 -10.92 11.75
CA ILE A 368 -26.57 -10.19 10.93
C ILE A 368 -27.14 -8.81 10.54
N SER A 369 -28.41 -8.76 10.16
CA SER A 369 -29.08 -7.51 9.75
C SER A 369 -29.22 -6.52 10.92
N LEU A 370 -29.53 -7.01 12.12
CA LEU A 370 -29.57 -6.21 13.36
C LEU A 370 -28.20 -5.59 13.67
N LYS A 371 -27.11 -6.37 13.57
CA LYS A 371 -25.75 -5.83 13.73
C LYS A 371 -25.37 -4.81 12.65
N LEU A 372 -25.76 -5.05 11.41
CA LEU A 372 -25.53 -4.06 10.35
C LEU A 372 -26.33 -2.76 10.60
N LYS A 373 -27.54 -2.86 11.14
CA LYS A 373 -28.34 -1.70 11.57
C LYS A 373 -27.66 -0.90 12.68
N GLU A 374 -27.04 -1.57 13.67
CA GLU A 374 -26.25 -0.89 14.70
C GLU A 374 -25.11 -0.07 14.07
N ILE A 375 -24.33 -0.68 13.17
CA ILE A 375 -23.25 -0.01 12.43
C ILE A 375 -23.78 1.20 11.64
N HIS A 376 -24.86 1.02 10.89
CA HIS A 376 -25.50 2.08 10.10
C HIS A 376 -26.07 3.20 10.98
N GLY A 377 -26.60 2.86 12.16
CA GLY A 377 -27.13 3.81 13.15
C GLY A 377 -26.06 4.74 13.72
N LEU A 378 -24.80 4.29 13.75
CA LEU A 378 -23.64 5.13 14.10
C LEU A 378 -23.17 6.02 12.94
N GLY A 379 -23.87 6.02 11.80
CA GLY A 379 -23.48 6.74 10.59
C GLY A 379 -22.31 6.10 9.84
N LEU A 380 -21.95 4.86 10.18
CA LEU A 380 -20.87 4.12 9.53
C LEU A 380 -21.38 3.28 8.35
N ILE A 381 -20.49 2.98 7.41
CA ILE A 381 -20.71 2.08 6.27
C ILE A 381 -19.61 1.02 6.34
N HIS A 382 -19.95 -0.26 6.35
CA HIS A 382 -19.00 -1.35 6.57
C HIS A 382 -17.95 -1.45 5.47
N LYS A 383 -18.34 -1.28 4.19
CA LYS A 383 -17.49 -1.27 2.98
C LYS A 383 -16.86 -2.60 2.57
N ASN A 384 -16.66 -3.53 3.49
CA ASN A 384 -16.10 -4.86 3.21
C ASN A 384 -16.89 -5.99 3.87
N LEU A 385 -18.22 -5.94 3.78
CA LEU A 385 -19.09 -6.95 4.39
C LEU A 385 -19.06 -8.22 3.53
N HIS A 386 -18.60 -9.34 4.08
CA HIS A 386 -18.60 -10.65 3.41
C HIS A 386 -18.60 -11.79 4.43
N GLY A 387 -18.83 -13.03 3.98
CA GLY A 387 -18.93 -14.20 4.87
C GLY A 387 -17.71 -14.41 5.78
N GLY A 388 -16.51 -14.11 5.29
CA GLY A 388 -15.27 -14.18 6.08
C GLY A 388 -15.19 -13.19 7.25
N ASN A 389 -16.00 -12.12 7.23
CA ASN A 389 -16.07 -11.11 8.30
C ASN A 389 -17.27 -11.33 9.23
N LEU A 390 -17.96 -12.46 9.10
CA LEU A 390 -19.09 -12.84 9.95
C LEU A 390 -18.67 -14.00 10.85
N LEU A 391 -18.51 -13.75 12.14
CA LEU A 391 -18.07 -14.74 13.12
C LEU A 391 -19.26 -15.12 14.03
N PRO A 392 -19.69 -16.38 14.07
CA PRO A 392 -20.82 -16.79 14.90
C PRO A 392 -20.42 -16.88 16.38
N ILE A 393 -21.35 -16.56 17.26
CA ILE A 393 -21.22 -16.71 18.71
C ILE A 393 -22.23 -17.73 19.21
N TYR A 394 -21.71 -18.72 19.93
CA TYR A 394 -22.48 -19.81 20.50
C TYR A 394 -22.64 -19.60 22.00
N ASN A 395 -23.82 -19.93 22.52
CA ASN A 395 -24.05 -19.90 23.96
C ASN A 395 -23.48 -21.17 24.59
N ASN A 396 -23.49 -21.25 25.92
CA ASN A 396 -22.97 -22.41 26.67
C ASN A 396 -23.61 -23.75 26.29
N ASN A 397 -24.77 -23.73 25.62
CA ASN A 397 -25.48 -24.92 25.17
C ASN A 397 -25.12 -25.32 23.72
N GLY A 398 -24.16 -24.64 23.09
CA GLY A 398 -23.75 -24.90 21.71
C GLY A 398 -24.73 -24.41 20.66
N ASN A 399 -25.70 -23.57 21.02
CA ASN A 399 -26.64 -22.97 20.07
C ASN A 399 -26.13 -21.60 19.63
N GLU A 400 -26.13 -21.35 18.32
CA GLU A 400 -25.80 -20.04 17.76
C GLU A 400 -26.79 -19.01 18.28
N TYR A 401 -26.32 -18.06 19.08
CA TYR A 401 -27.18 -17.02 19.65
C TYR A 401 -26.96 -15.67 19.00
N GLU A 402 -25.78 -15.41 18.41
CA GLU A 402 -25.48 -14.10 17.82
C GLU A 402 -24.42 -14.20 16.70
N TRP A 403 -24.34 -13.15 15.88
CA TRP A 403 -23.29 -12.97 14.88
C TRP A 403 -22.47 -11.74 15.23
N PHE A 404 -21.17 -11.86 15.03
CA PHE A 404 -20.21 -10.79 15.13
C PHE A 404 -19.78 -10.31 13.74
N ILE A 405 -19.76 -9.00 13.50
CA ILE A 405 -19.27 -8.40 12.26
C ILE A 405 -17.89 -7.77 12.51
N THR A 406 -16.83 -8.37 11.97
CA THR A 406 -15.44 -7.89 12.12
C THR A 406 -14.98 -7.02 10.94
N ASP A 407 -13.78 -6.45 11.03
CA ASP A 407 -13.10 -5.71 9.95
C ASP A 407 -13.81 -4.44 9.47
N THR A 408 -14.50 -3.78 10.41
CA THR A 408 -15.09 -2.44 10.26
C THR A 408 -14.06 -1.31 10.09
N GLY A 409 -12.76 -1.60 10.17
CA GLY A 409 -11.67 -0.61 10.03
C GLY A 409 -11.60 0.11 8.68
N ILE A 410 -12.29 -0.35 7.64
CA ILE A 410 -12.32 0.32 6.31
C ILE A 410 -13.34 1.47 6.29
N THR A 411 -14.28 1.50 7.25
CA THR A 411 -15.45 2.41 7.30
C THR A 411 -15.09 3.90 7.18
N LYS A 412 -13.95 4.37 7.72
CA LYS A 412 -13.56 5.80 7.73
C LYS A 412 -12.50 6.21 6.71
N SER A 413 -12.00 5.30 5.86
CA SER A 413 -10.91 5.65 4.95
C SER A 413 -11.39 6.49 3.75
N ASN A 414 -10.94 7.75 3.66
CA ASN A 414 -10.77 8.44 2.37
C ASN A 414 -9.53 7.87 1.67
N CYS A 415 -9.57 6.57 1.32
CA CYS A 415 -8.57 5.99 0.46
C CYS A 415 -9.05 6.13 -0.98
N TYR A 416 -8.26 6.79 -1.82
CA TYR A 416 -8.50 6.85 -3.27
C TYR A 416 -8.47 5.46 -3.92
N LYS A 417 -7.93 4.47 -3.19
CA LYS A 417 -7.81 3.09 -3.64
C LYS A 417 -9.08 2.28 -3.33
N LEU A 418 -9.53 1.53 -4.33
CA LEU A 418 -10.72 0.69 -4.28
C LEU A 418 -10.32 -0.69 -3.72
N TYR A 419 -10.89 -1.05 -2.56
CA TYR A 419 -10.60 -2.32 -1.89
C TYR A 419 -11.88 -3.08 -1.57
N GLY A 420 -11.82 -4.41 -1.59
CA GLY A 420 -12.92 -5.28 -1.18
C GLY A 420 -12.78 -6.70 -1.73
N VAL A 421 -13.82 -7.51 -1.55
CA VAL A 421 -13.95 -8.84 -2.16
C VAL A 421 -14.89 -8.71 -3.36
N LEU A 422 -14.36 -8.88 -4.58
CA LEU A 422 -15.01 -8.48 -5.83
C LEU A 422 -16.51 -8.87 -5.94
N PRO A 423 -16.93 -10.13 -5.69
CA PRO A 423 -18.35 -10.50 -5.71
C PRO A 423 -19.28 -9.70 -4.79
N PHE A 424 -18.77 -9.22 -3.66
CA PHE A 424 -19.54 -8.50 -2.63
C PHE A 424 -19.60 -6.99 -2.89
N MET A 425 -18.84 -6.49 -3.86
CA MET A 425 -18.78 -5.07 -4.19
C MET A 425 -19.92 -4.67 -5.11
N ALA A 426 -20.68 -3.66 -4.70
CA ALA A 426 -21.80 -3.14 -5.47
C ALA A 426 -21.33 -2.48 -6.79
N PRO A 427 -22.16 -2.47 -7.85
CA PRO A 427 -21.79 -1.85 -9.13
C PRO A 427 -21.31 -0.39 -9.00
N GLU A 428 -22.00 0.43 -8.21
CA GLU A 428 -21.63 1.83 -8.00
C GLU A 428 -20.30 2.00 -7.24
N VAL A 429 -19.93 1.02 -6.42
CA VAL A 429 -18.64 0.97 -5.73
C VAL A 429 -17.53 0.63 -6.73
N LEU A 430 -17.76 -0.34 -7.61
CA LEU A 430 -16.78 -0.73 -8.64
C LEU A 430 -16.51 0.39 -9.65
N ILE A 431 -17.53 1.17 -10.02
CA ILE A 431 -17.38 2.26 -11.00
C ILE A 431 -16.77 3.50 -10.31
N HIS A 432 -17.38 3.97 -9.22
CA HIS A 432 -17.09 5.30 -8.69
C HIS A 432 -16.33 5.29 -7.36
N ASN A 433 -16.12 4.14 -6.73
CA ASN A 433 -15.66 4.02 -5.33
C ASN A 433 -16.63 4.72 -4.35
N ASN A 434 -17.92 4.76 -4.70
CA ASN A 434 -18.95 5.42 -3.89
C ASN A 434 -19.61 4.43 -2.94
N PHE A 435 -19.04 4.30 -1.75
CA PHE A 435 -19.61 3.46 -0.70
C PHE A 435 -20.80 4.15 -0.03
N THR A 436 -21.89 3.40 0.12
CA THR A 436 -23.13 3.85 0.78
C THR A 436 -23.69 2.74 1.66
N GLN A 437 -24.63 3.04 2.56
CA GLN A 437 -25.36 1.99 3.29
C GLN A 437 -26.04 1.02 2.32
N SER A 438 -26.58 1.50 1.19
CA SER A 438 -27.13 0.65 0.12
C SER A 438 -26.09 -0.27 -0.53
N SER A 439 -24.81 0.09 -0.53
CA SER A 439 -23.74 -0.81 -0.99
C SER A 439 -23.48 -1.96 -0.02
N ASP A 440 -23.60 -1.73 1.30
CA ASP A 440 -23.58 -2.83 2.28
C ASP A 440 -24.80 -3.75 2.11
N ILE A 441 -25.97 -3.22 1.73
CA ILE A 441 -27.15 -4.03 1.41
C ILE A 441 -26.90 -4.94 0.20
N TYR A 442 -26.17 -4.47 -0.79
CA TYR A 442 -25.72 -5.32 -1.89
C TYR A 442 -24.80 -6.44 -1.37
N SER A 443 -23.85 -6.13 -0.49
CA SER A 443 -23.00 -7.17 0.12
C SER A 443 -23.81 -8.18 0.96
N LEU A 444 -24.84 -7.72 1.68
CA LEU A 444 -25.78 -8.57 2.42
C LEU A 444 -26.51 -9.55 1.51
N SER A 445 -26.84 -9.17 0.27
CA SER A 445 -27.45 -10.09 -0.70
C SER A 445 -26.54 -11.28 -1.07
N MET A 446 -25.21 -11.07 -1.07
CA MET A 446 -24.24 -12.13 -1.32
C MET A 446 -24.11 -13.06 -0.10
N ILE A 447 -24.30 -12.53 1.11
CA ILE A 447 -24.47 -13.32 2.32
C ILE A 447 -25.77 -14.14 2.25
N MET A 448 -26.88 -13.54 1.82
CA MET A 448 -28.14 -14.26 1.60
C MET A 448 -27.97 -15.39 0.56
N TYR A 449 -27.17 -15.17 -0.48
CA TYR A 449 -26.82 -16.20 -1.46
C TYR A 449 -26.03 -17.34 -0.82
N ILE A 450 -25.04 -17.05 0.03
CA ILE A 450 -24.29 -18.09 0.75
C ILE A 450 -25.20 -18.89 1.68
N ILE A 451 -26.05 -18.23 2.47
CA ILE A 451 -27.00 -18.91 3.37
C ILE A 451 -27.98 -19.79 2.58
N LEU A 452 -28.40 -19.33 1.39
CA LEU A 452 -29.27 -20.09 0.50
C LEU A 452 -28.59 -21.33 -0.08
N THR A 453 -27.37 -21.16 -0.58
CA THR A 453 -26.74 -22.13 -1.50
C THR A 453 -25.60 -22.92 -0.90
N GLY A 454 -24.99 -22.45 0.20
CA GLY A 454 -23.71 -22.92 0.72
C GLY A 454 -22.49 -22.49 -0.10
N PHE A 455 -22.68 -21.91 -1.29
CA PHE A 455 -21.59 -21.59 -2.20
C PHE A 455 -21.16 -20.12 -2.09
N LYS A 456 -19.85 -19.89 -2.27
CA LYS A 456 -19.33 -18.54 -2.45
C LYS A 456 -19.84 -17.96 -3.79
N PRO A 457 -20.23 -16.67 -3.85
CA PRO A 457 -20.80 -16.10 -5.07
C PRO A 457 -19.75 -16.03 -6.19
N PHE A 458 -20.10 -16.56 -7.37
CA PHE A 458 -19.20 -16.71 -8.52
C PHE A 458 -18.03 -17.69 -8.32
N ASN A 459 -18.18 -18.73 -7.48
CA ASN A 459 -17.16 -19.78 -7.25
C ASN A 459 -16.60 -20.47 -8.50
N ASN A 460 -17.31 -20.43 -9.63
CA ASN A 460 -16.89 -20.99 -10.91
C ASN A 460 -16.29 -19.95 -11.89
N LYS A 461 -15.92 -18.76 -11.40
CA LYS A 461 -15.32 -17.68 -12.21
C LYS A 461 -14.07 -17.12 -11.54
N VAL A 462 -13.08 -16.78 -12.37
CA VAL A 462 -11.92 -16.02 -11.93
C VAL A 462 -12.33 -14.60 -11.57
N HIS A 463 -11.89 -14.11 -10.42
CA HIS A 463 -12.15 -12.75 -9.95
C HIS A 463 -11.18 -11.75 -10.57
N ASN A 464 -11.47 -11.37 -11.81
CA ASN A 464 -10.68 -10.40 -12.57
C ASN A 464 -11.57 -9.28 -13.12
N ILE A 465 -10.95 -8.35 -13.86
CA ILE A 465 -11.66 -7.21 -14.45
C ILE A 465 -12.84 -7.63 -15.33
N LYS A 466 -12.75 -8.77 -16.02
CA LYS A 466 -13.86 -9.31 -16.82
C LYS A 466 -15.07 -9.66 -15.98
N LEU A 467 -14.89 -10.20 -14.77
CA LEU A 467 -16.01 -10.42 -13.84
C LEU A 467 -16.60 -9.08 -13.38
N ALA A 468 -15.76 -8.12 -13.01
CA ALA A 468 -16.19 -6.77 -12.63
C ALA A 468 -17.03 -6.11 -13.73
N THR A 469 -16.54 -6.10 -14.98
CA THR A 469 -17.26 -5.60 -16.15
C THR A 469 -18.59 -6.30 -16.36
N ASN A 470 -18.66 -7.62 -16.15
CA ASN A 470 -19.93 -8.35 -16.28
C ASN A 470 -20.94 -7.98 -15.17
N ILE A 471 -20.50 -7.78 -13.94
CA ILE A 471 -21.37 -7.35 -12.83
C ILE A 471 -21.93 -5.94 -13.11
N VAL A 472 -21.08 -5.07 -13.65
CA VAL A 472 -21.38 -3.67 -13.96
C VAL A 472 -22.22 -3.56 -15.23
N LEU A 473 -21.67 -3.88 -16.40
CA LEU A 473 -22.32 -3.62 -17.70
C LEU A 473 -23.43 -4.63 -18.01
N ASN A 474 -23.17 -5.91 -17.74
CA ASN A 474 -24.10 -7.00 -18.09
C ASN A 474 -25.05 -7.37 -16.94
N GLN A 475 -25.01 -6.62 -15.83
CA GLN A 475 -25.78 -6.85 -14.61
C GLN A 475 -25.72 -8.31 -14.13
N LYS A 476 -24.58 -8.97 -14.35
CA LYS A 476 -24.41 -10.39 -14.02
C LYS A 476 -24.54 -10.61 -12.52
N ARG A 477 -25.21 -11.70 -12.14
CA ARG A 477 -25.38 -12.14 -10.75
C ARG A 477 -24.97 -13.60 -10.59
N PRO A 478 -24.68 -14.05 -9.35
CA PRO A 478 -24.43 -15.46 -9.06
C PRO A 478 -25.58 -16.35 -9.55
N ASP A 479 -25.24 -17.54 -10.02
CA ASP A 479 -26.23 -18.48 -10.51
C ASP A 479 -27.00 -19.09 -9.33
N ILE A 480 -28.33 -19.01 -9.38
CA ILE A 480 -29.26 -19.59 -8.40
C ILE A 480 -29.91 -20.85 -8.97
N PHE A 481 -29.87 -21.05 -10.30
CA PHE A 481 -30.60 -22.10 -11.01
C PHE A 481 -29.93 -23.47 -10.92
N SER A 482 -28.71 -23.54 -10.37
CA SER A 482 -28.07 -24.81 -9.98
C SER A 482 -28.83 -25.51 -8.84
N ILE A 483 -29.74 -24.81 -8.16
CA ILE A 483 -30.66 -25.34 -7.17
C ILE A 483 -32.06 -25.40 -7.80
N SER A 484 -32.77 -26.52 -7.64
CA SER A 484 -34.16 -26.61 -8.10
C SER A 484 -34.99 -25.49 -7.49
N LEU A 485 -35.63 -24.67 -8.33
CA LEU A 485 -36.45 -23.53 -7.90
C LEU A 485 -37.59 -23.95 -6.95
N ASP A 486 -38.03 -25.22 -7.03
CA ASP A 486 -39.04 -25.78 -6.13
C ASP A 486 -38.54 -25.90 -4.67
N ASN A 487 -37.23 -25.78 -4.44
CA ASN A 487 -36.58 -25.86 -3.12
C ASN A 487 -36.22 -24.49 -2.55
N ILE A 488 -36.63 -23.38 -3.20
CA ILE A 488 -36.35 -22.03 -2.74
C ILE A 488 -37.65 -21.29 -2.43
N PRO A 489 -37.84 -20.80 -1.20
CA PRO A 489 -38.94 -19.91 -0.83
C PRO A 489 -38.95 -18.65 -1.71
N ASN A 490 -40.07 -18.41 -2.38
CA ASN A 490 -40.21 -17.32 -3.35
C ASN A 490 -39.98 -15.94 -2.73
N ASP A 491 -40.45 -15.71 -1.50
CA ASP A 491 -40.24 -14.42 -0.83
C ASP A 491 -38.77 -14.19 -0.45
N TYR A 492 -38.05 -15.25 -0.05
CA TYR A 492 -36.61 -15.15 0.19
C TYR A 492 -35.86 -14.78 -1.09
N LEU A 493 -36.19 -15.46 -2.20
CA LEU A 493 -35.61 -15.17 -3.51
C LEU A 493 -35.93 -13.75 -3.99
N LYS A 494 -37.15 -13.27 -3.74
CA LYS A 494 -37.57 -11.91 -4.07
C LYS A 494 -36.77 -10.87 -3.27
N LEU A 495 -36.63 -11.07 -1.97
CA LEU A 495 -35.85 -10.18 -1.10
C LEU A 495 -34.38 -10.16 -1.51
N LEU A 496 -33.77 -11.33 -1.72
CA LEU A 496 -32.39 -11.46 -2.22
C LEU A 496 -32.21 -10.67 -3.52
N LYS A 497 -33.15 -10.81 -4.47
CA LYS A 497 -33.11 -10.10 -5.75
C LYS A 497 -33.29 -8.59 -5.64
N GLN A 498 -34.04 -8.12 -4.64
CA GLN A 498 -34.16 -6.70 -4.35
C GLN A 498 -32.86 -6.14 -3.76
N CYS A 499 -32.24 -6.86 -2.81
CA CYS A 499 -30.99 -6.44 -2.17
C CYS A 499 -29.81 -6.33 -3.15
N TRP A 500 -29.71 -7.19 -4.16
CA TRP A 500 -28.64 -7.10 -5.18
C TRP A 500 -28.99 -6.26 -6.41
N SER A 501 -30.05 -5.45 -6.34
CA SER A 501 -30.48 -4.61 -7.46
C SER A 501 -29.33 -3.74 -7.97
N HIS A 502 -29.23 -3.59 -9.30
CA HIS A 502 -28.15 -2.80 -9.90
C HIS A 502 -28.20 -1.34 -9.44
N ASN A 503 -29.39 -0.72 -9.44
CA ASN A 503 -29.58 0.63 -8.92
C ASN A 503 -29.70 0.61 -7.38
N PRO A 504 -28.84 1.33 -6.64
CA PRO A 504 -28.87 1.35 -5.16
C PRO A 504 -30.17 1.88 -4.55
N ILE A 505 -30.93 2.72 -5.25
CA ILE A 505 -32.22 3.27 -4.78
C ILE A 505 -33.30 2.19 -4.71
N ASN A 506 -33.17 1.14 -5.53
CA ASN A 506 -34.14 0.04 -5.57
C ASN A 506 -33.88 -1.02 -4.48
N ARG A 507 -32.80 -0.88 -3.72
CA ARG A 507 -32.47 -1.79 -2.62
C ARG A 507 -33.24 -1.35 -1.36
N PRO A 508 -33.82 -2.28 -0.58
CA PRO A 508 -34.44 -1.92 0.68
C PRO A 508 -33.38 -1.40 1.66
N ASN A 509 -33.78 -0.51 2.56
CA ASN A 509 -32.91 -0.14 3.68
C ASN A 509 -32.90 -1.25 4.75
N ILE A 510 -31.94 -1.19 5.68
CA ILE A 510 -31.74 -2.25 6.66
C ILE A 510 -32.94 -2.46 7.59
N ASN A 511 -33.70 -1.41 7.93
CA ASN A 511 -34.90 -1.53 8.76
C ASN A 511 -36.00 -2.31 8.03
N GLN A 512 -36.22 -2.01 6.74
CA GLN A 512 -37.20 -2.75 5.92
C GLN A 512 -36.86 -4.23 5.82
N ILE A 513 -35.57 -4.58 5.73
CA ILE A 513 -35.12 -5.98 5.73
C ILE A 513 -35.42 -6.63 7.08
N ILE A 514 -35.10 -5.97 8.18
CA ILE A 514 -35.37 -6.48 9.54
C ILE A 514 -36.86 -6.72 9.75
N ASP A 515 -37.73 -5.77 9.40
CA ASP A 515 -39.19 -5.90 9.54
C ASP A 515 -39.72 -7.15 8.80
N ILE A 516 -39.21 -7.41 7.59
CA ILE A 516 -39.56 -8.60 6.81
C ILE A 516 -39.08 -9.89 7.49
N LEU A 517 -37.85 -9.90 8.01
CA LEU A 517 -37.26 -11.10 8.62
C LEU A 517 -37.90 -11.40 9.98
N GLU A 518 -38.22 -10.39 10.79
CA GLU A 518 -38.95 -10.53 12.05
C GLU A 518 -40.36 -11.09 11.83
N ASP A 519 -41.07 -10.61 10.80
CA ASP A 519 -42.37 -11.14 10.39
C ASP A 519 -42.25 -12.64 10.02
N TRP A 520 -41.25 -13.01 9.22
CA TRP A 520 -41.04 -14.42 8.84
C TRP A 520 -40.73 -15.32 10.04
N ILE A 521 -39.85 -14.87 10.97
CA ILE A 521 -39.54 -15.63 12.18
C ILE A 521 -40.77 -15.80 13.06
N THR A 522 -41.53 -14.72 13.28
CA THR A 522 -42.76 -14.75 14.07
C THR A 522 -43.76 -15.75 13.50
N GLN A 523 -43.96 -15.75 12.18
CA GLN A 523 -44.86 -16.70 11.52
C GLN A 523 -44.37 -18.15 11.65
N LEU A 524 -43.06 -18.40 11.51
CA LEU A 524 -42.46 -19.74 11.66
C LEU A 524 -42.55 -20.26 13.11
N ASP A 525 -42.37 -19.40 14.11
CA ASP A 525 -42.44 -19.76 15.53
C ASP A 525 -43.84 -20.11 15.99
N HIS A 526 -44.84 -19.34 15.54
CA HIS A 526 -46.24 -19.59 15.90
C HIS A 526 -46.86 -20.79 15.16
N ARG A 527 -46.14 -21.40 14.21
CA ARG A 527 -46.65 -22.48 13.32
C ARG A 527 -48.00 -22.13 12.67
N SER A 528 -48.24 -20.84 12.47
CA SER A 528 -49.42 -20.31 11.79
C SER A 528 -49.45 -20.87 10.37
N CYS A 529 -50.59 -21.37 9.87
CA CYS A 529 -50.68 -21.83 8.47
C CYS A 529 -50.80 -20.62 7.55
N THR A 530 -49.68 -19.96 7.25
CA THR A 530 -49.61 -18.79 6.36
C THR A 530 -48.90 -19.16 5.06
N ARG A 531 -49.10 -18.33 4.02
CA ARG A 531 -48.37 -18.42 2.75
C ARG A 531 -46.84 -18.47 2.95
N ILE A 532 -46.34 -17.75 3.96
CA ILE A 532 -44.92 -17.69 4.31
C ILE A 532 -44.48 -19.02 4.93
N THR A 533 -45.15 -19.52 5.96
CA THR A 533 -44.77 -20.80 6.56
C THR A 533 -44.90 -21.97 5.59
N GLU A 534 -45.91 -21.95 4.71
CA GLU A 534 -46.16 -23.01 3.74
C GLU A 534 -45.00 -23.15 2.75
N GLN A 535 -44.47 -22.05 2.21
CA GLN A 535 -43.32 -22.13 1.29
C GLN A 535 -42.06 -22.64 2.00
N PHE A 536 -41.77 -22.19 3.22
CA PHE A 536 -40.56 -22.61 3.95
C PHE A 536 -40.63 -24.09 4.36
N VAL A 537 -41.78 -24.55 4.89
CA VAL A 537 -42.01 -25.95 5.27
C VAL A 537 -42.04 -26.87 4.04
N LYS A 538 -42.61 -26.42 2.91
CA LYS A 538 -42.61 -27.18 1.65
C LYS A 538 -41.18 -27.46 1.18
N CYS A 539 -40.31 -26.45 1.22
CA CYS A 539 -38.91 -26.60 0.83
C CYS A 539 -38.09 -27.43 1.82
N GLU A 540 -38.43 -27.44 3.12
CA GLU A 540 -37.82 -28.35 4.11
C GLU A 540 -38.20 -29.82 3.85
N LYS A 541 -39.45 -30.09 3.49
CA LYS A 541 -39.97 -31.45 3.26
C LYS A 541 -39.52 -32.07 1.94
N SER A 542 -38.99 -31.29 1.00
CA SER A 542 -38.53 -31.80 -0.30
C SER A 542 -37.25 -32.63 -0.21
N GLY A 543 -36.69 -32.81 0.99
CA GLY A 543 -35.48 -33.62 1.20
C GLY A 543 -34.22 -32.95 0.67
N PHE A 544 -34.29 -31.64 0.40
CA PHE A 544 -33.13 -30.85 0.02
C PHE A 544 -32.14 -30.80 1.18
N THR A 545 -31.13 -31.65 1.12
CA THR A 545 -30.00 -31.61 2.03
C THR A 545 -29.19 -30.36 1.71
N ASP A 546 -28.91 -29.52 2.71
CA ASP A 546 -28.17 -28.27 2.53
C ASP A 546 -26.86 -28.56 1.76
N PRO A 547 -26.64 -27.97 0.56
CA PRO A 547 -25.40 -28.17 -0.18
C PRO A 547 -24.17 -27.75 0.63
N ALA A 548 -24.34 -26.84 1.59
CA ALA A 548 -23.31 -26.46 2.57
C ALA A 548 -22.80 -27.64 3.40
N ASN A 549 -23.59 -28.71 3.57
CA ASN A 549 -23.19 -29.89 4.36
C ASN A 549 -22.22 -30.83 3.61
N PHE A 550 -22.08 -30.69 2.30
CA PHE A 550 -21.25 -31.59 1.47
C PHE A 550 -20.04 -30.90 0.84
N TYR A 551 -19.97 -29.58 0.93
CA TYR A 551 -18.93 -28.81 0.26
C TYR A 551 -18.04 -28.10 1.28
N ILE A 552 -16.85 -28.65 1.48
CA ILE A 552 -15.74 -27.95 2.14
C ILE A 552 -15.11 -27.07 1.07
N CYS A 553 -15.26 -25.75 1.19
CA CYS A 553 -14.66 -24.83 0.24
C CYS A 553 -13.13 -24.87 0.38
N GLU A 554 -12.42 -25.15 -0.70
CA GLU A 554 -10.97 -24.90 -0.75
C GLU A 554 -10.71 -23.39 -0.62
N ASP A 555 -9.66 -23.03 0.11
CA ASP A 555 -9.23 -21.64 0.26
C ASP A 555 -8.64 -21.12 -1.06
N ASP A 556 -9.50 -20.54 -1.89
CA ASP A 556 -9.08 -19.75 -3.05
C ASP A 556 -8.83 -18.29 -2.62
N ASP A 557 -7.61 -17.81 -2.88
CA ASP A 557 -7.19 -16.46 -2.56
C ASP A 557 -8.09 -15.38 -3.18
N SER A 558 -8.88 -15.72 -4.20
CA SER A 558 -9.78 -14.81 -4.92
C SER A 558 -10.87 -14.20 -4.04
N TYR A 559 -11.17 -14.82 -2.89
CA TYR A 559 -12.18 -14.36 -1.92
C TYR A 559 -11.61 -13.53 -0.77
N TYR A 560 -10.33 -13.16 -0.84
CA TYR A 560 -9.75 -12.18 0.07
C TYR A 560 -9.84 -10.76 -0.49
N SER A 561 -9.85 -9.77 0.41
CA SER A 561 -9.88 -8.35 0.03
C SER A 561 -8.61 -7.96 -0.74
N ARG A 562 -8.75 -7.30 -1.89
CA ARG A 562 -7.67 -6.94 -2.84
C ARG A 562 -7.83 -5.52 -3.39
N ASN A 563 -6.76 -4.99 -4.00
CA ASN A 563 -6.74 -3.67 -4.65
C ASN A 563 -7.32 -3.76 -6.06
N PHE A 564 -8.30 -2.93 -6.39
CA PHE A 564 -8.89 -2.82 -7.73
C PHE A 564 -8.81 -1.41 -8.31
N THR A 565 -7.94 -0.56 -7.77
CA THR A 565 -7.82 0.85 -8.15
C THR A 565 -7.49 1.04 -9.64
N ASP A 566 -6.65 0.17 -10.19
CA ASP A 566 -6.20 0.30 -11.58
C ASP A 566 -7.33 -0.01 -12.59
N TRP A 567 -8.32 -0.81 -12.19
CA TRP A 567 -9.45 -1.18 -13.05
C TRP A 567 -10.44 -0.04 -13.25
N LYS A 568 -10.34 1.01 -12.42
CA LYS A 568 -11.25 2.14 -12.44
C LYS A 568 -11.18 2.91 -13.75
N LYS A 569 -9.99 2.99 -14.36
CA LYS A 569 -9.82 3.61 -15.69
C LYS A 569 -10.62 2.84 -16.73
N ASP A 570 -10.45 1.53 -16.80
CA ASP A 570 -11.08 0.67 -17.81
C ASP A 570 -12.60 0.54 -17.65
N LEU A 571 -13.11 0.67 -16.43
CA LEU A 571 -14.55 0.64 -16.14
C LEU A 571 -15.26 1.98 -16.35
N CYS A 572 -14.54 3.12 -16.30
CA CYS A 572 -15.14 4.45 -16.49
C CYS A 572 -15.27 4.87 -17.97
N PHE A 573 -14.66 4.14 -18.91
CA PHE A 573 -14.74 4.42 -20.35
C PHE A 573 -15.97 3.84 -21.06
N TYR A 574 -16.91 3.21 -20.33
CA TYR A 574 -18.08 2.53 -20.89
C TYR A 574 -19.41 3.01 -20.30
#